data_AF-A0A0J6FMQ2-F1
#
_entry.id   AF-A0A0J6FMQ2-F1
#
_cell.length_a   1.000
_cell.length_b   1.000
_cell.length_c   1.000
_cell.angle_alpha   90.00
_cell.angle_beta   90.00
_cell.angle_gamma   90.00
#
_symmetry.space_group_name_H-M   'P 1'
#
loop_
_entity.id
_entity.type
_entity.pdbx_description
1 polymer ?
#
loop_
_entity_poly.entity_id
_entity_poly.type
_entity_poly.pdbx_seq_one_letter_code
_entity_poly.pdbx_strand_id
1 'polypeptide(L)'
;MALLICMIEIFSIMGNIKPNNILVNYDESAEGHVSIKNVQISDLEDTVIVPPGKWLRGPLCGNAIWRSPESWCRSRQNQASDVFSFGIVMVYVMVNEMVFRVSDNQLQAEDSWRYVLRRHISYFADEDSFNGFLQHIGKENIFYERLVALASSFTPGNLRQPFQTWDYVDPNLRDLVGKMTNLDPTRRITARGALQHRWFSQAS
;
A
#
# COMPACT_ATOMS: atom_id res chain seq x y z
N MET A 1 10.53 10.86 0.16
CA MET A 1 11.19 11.12 1.45
C MET A 1 10.27 11.85 2.43
N ALA A 2 9.80 13.06 2.10
CA ALA A 2 8.94 13.87 2.98
C ALA A 2 7.70 13.14 3.54
N LEU A 3 7.01 12.33 2.73
CA LEU A 3 5.82 11.60 3.19
C LEU A 3 6.13 10.57 4.28
N LEU A 4 7.22 9.82 4.14
CA LEU A 4 7.64 8.87 5.16
C LEU A 4 8.11 9.60 6.43
N ILE A 5 8.65 10.82 6.32
CA ILE A 5 8.99 11.66 7.48
C ILE A 5 7.70 12.05 8.23
N CYS A 6 6.68 12.55 7.52
CA CYS A 6 5.38 12.86 8.12
C CYS A 6 4.77 11.63 8.81
N MET A 7 4.88 10.44 8.20
CA MET A 7 4.41 9.20 8.83
C MET A 7 5.15 8.89 10.13
N ILE A 8 6.47 9.12 10.22
CA ILE A 8 7.24 8.85 11.45
C ILE A 8 6.86 9.80 12.58
N GLU A 9 6.63 11.07 12.26
CA GLU A 9 6.31 12.10 13.25
C GLU A 9 4.86 11.97 13.77
N ILE A 10 3.99 11.34 13.00
CA ILE A 10 2.57 11.18 13.30
C ILE A 10 2.29 9.71 13.69
N PHE A 11 2.04 9.44 14.98
CA PHE A 11 1.57 8.15 15.48
C PHE A 11 0.08 7.89 15.16
N SER A 12 -0.35 8.24 13.94
CA SER A 12 -1.74 8.12 13.48
C SER A 12 -1.83 7.23 12.27
N ILE A 13 -3.00 6.62 12.08
CA ILE A 13 -3.44 6.11 10.79
C ILE A 13 -4.00 7.31 10.02
N MET A 14 -3.33 7.72 8.95
CA MET A 14 -3.83 8.78 8.07
C MET A 14 -4.98 8.28 7.22
N GLY A 15 -5.02 6.98 6.91
CA GLY A 15 -6.22 6.32 6.39
C GLY A 15 -6.65 6.80 5.01
N ASN A 16 -5.84 7.60 4.30
CA ASN A 16 -6.16 8.13 2.97
C ASN A 16 -4.91 8.50 2.16
N ILE A 17 -3.80 7.75 2.31
CA ILE A 17 -2.59 7.96 1.49
C ILE A 17 -2.90 7.60 0.03
N LYS A 18 -2.97 8.62 -0.82
CA LYS A 18 -3.21 8.56 -2.28
C LYS A 18 -2.59 9.79 -2.95
N PRO A 19 -2.34 9.77 -4.26
CA PRO A 19 -1.67 10.89 -4.95
C PRO A 19 -2.36 12.24 -4.72
N ASN A 20 -3.70 12.28 -4.76
CA ASN A 20 -4.47 13.52 -4.61
C ASN A 20 -4.32 14.20 -3.24
N ASN A 21 -3.88 13.47 -2.21
CA ASN A 21 -3.73 14.01 -0.85
C ASN A 21 -2.27 14.38 -0.54
N ILE A 22 -1.39 14.33 -1.54
CA ILE A 22 0.03 14.72 -1.45
C ILE A 22 0.18 16.06 -2.15
N LEU A 23 0.31 17.12 -1.37
CA LEU A 23 0.50 18.48 -1.87
C LEU A 23 1.99 18.76 -2.02
N VAL A 24 2.40 19.22 -3.20
CA VAL A 24 3.78 19.58 -3.50
C VAL A 24 3.84 21.05 -3.82
N ASN A 25 4.58 21.82 -3.01
CA ASN A 25 4.94 23.18 -3.32
C ASN A 25 6.24 23.16 -4.12
N TYR A 26 6.23 23.67 -5.35
CA TYR A 26 7.38 23.68 -6.24
C TYR A 26 7.44 24.97 -7.04
N ASP A 27 8.66 25.32 -7.46
CA ASP A 27 8.88 26.28 -8.55
C ASP A 27 9.21 25.52 -9.83
N GLU A 28 8.76 26.06 -10.96
CA GLU A 28 9.15 25.58 -12.28
C GLU A 28 9.85 26.70 -13.03
N SER A 29 11.09 26.45 -13.45
CA SER A 29 11.85 27.38 -14.28
C SER A 29 11.27 27.46 -15.70
N ALA A 30 11.64 28.50 -16.45
CA ALA A 30 11.28 28.61 -17.87
C ALA A 30 11.81 27.44 -18.74
N GLU A 31 12.82 26.72 -18.25
CA GLU A 31 13.43 25.55 -18.90
C GLU A 31 12.77 24.22 -18.48
N GLY A 32 11.71 24.26 -17.66
CA GLY A 32 10.98 23.08 -17.18
C GLY A 32 11.64 22.37 -16.00
N HIS A 33 12.74 22.91 -15.44
CA HIS A 33 13.33 22.37 -14.22
C HIS A 33 12.41 22.63 -13.02
N VAL A 34 12.04 21.56 -12.31
CA VAL A 34 11.19 21.59 -11.11
C VAL A 34 12.04 21.59 -9.85
N SER A 35 11.81 22.56 -8.96
CA SER A 35 12.43 22.65 -7.64
C SER A 35 11.37 22.49 -6.55
N ILE A 36 11.40 21.38 -5.82
CA ILE A 36 10.44 21.10 -4.74
C ILE A 36 10.85 21.87 -3.48
N LYS A 37 9.96 22.74 -3.00
CA LYS A 37 10.14 23.51 -1.77
C LYS A 37 9.67 22.76 -0.54
N ASN A 38 8.48 22.17 -0.62
CA ASN A 38 7.86 21.46 0.49
C ASN A 38 6.86 20.41 -0.02
N VAL A 39 6.64 19.37 0.78
CA VAL A 39 5.60 18.36 0.55
C VAL A 39 4.78 18.19 1.82
N GLN A 40 3.46 18.18 1.69
CA GLN A 40 2.53 18.05 2.81
C GLN A 40 1.44 17.03 2.50
N ILE A 41 0.89 16.43 3.56
CA ILE A 41 -0.29 15.58 3.48
C ILE A 41 -1.51 16.43 3.81
N SER A 42 -2.54 16.36 2.99
CA SER A 42 -3.83 17.00 3.21
C SER A 42 -4.91 15.99 3.58
N ASP A 43 -6.13 16.48 3.84
CA ASP A 43 -7.34 15.64 4.00
C ASP A 43 -7.19 14.63 5.17
N LEU A 44 -7.01 15.21 6.37
CA LEU A 44 -6.82 14.49 7.63
C LEU A 44 -8.13 14.24 8.39
N GLU A 45 -9.30 14.50 7.78
CA GLU A 45 -10.60 14.42 8.45
C GLU A 45 -10.91 13.00 8.96
N ASP A 46 -10.45 11.97 8.23
CA ASP A 46 -10.60 10.56 8.59
C ASP A 46 -9.38 9.99 9.36
N THR A 47 -8.44 10.85 9.78
CA THR A 47 -7.23 10.39 10.50
C THR A 47 -7.57 9.95 11.91
N VAL A 48 -7.03 8.80 12.31
CA VAL A 48 -7.22 8.25 13.65
C VAL A 48 -5.87 8.10 14.35
N ILE A 49 -5.72 8.70 15.53
CA ILE A 49 -4.54 8.48 16.36
C ILE A 49 -4.63 7.07 16.96
N VAL A 50 -3.64 6.22 16.66
CA VAL A 50 -3.56 4.86 17.21
C VAL A 50 -2.35 4.78 18.11
N PRO A 51 -2.53 4.61 19.43
CA PRO A 51 -1.41 4.55 20.36
C PRO A 51 -0.41 3.43 20.00
N PRO A 52 0.88 3.59 20.32
CA PRO A 52 1.88 2.57 20.07
C PRO A 52 1.45 1.18 20.59
N GLY A 53 1.61 0.16 19.75
CA GLY A 53 1.22 -1.22 20.07
C GLY A 53 -0.29 -1.50 20.05
N LYS A 54 -1.13 -0.51 19.72
CA LYS A 54 -2.57 -0.68 19.54
C LYS A 54 -2.92 -0.81 18.05
N TRP A 55 -4.15 -1.24 17.81
CA TRP A 55 -4.70 -1.49 16.49
C TRP A 55 -6.13 -0.94 16.41
N LEU A 56 -6.46 -0.32 15.28
CA LEU A 56 -7.83 0.00 14.90
C LEU A 56 -8.46 -1.23 14.23
N ARG A 57 -9.69 -1.63 14.58
CA ARG A 57 -10.38 -2.79 13.99
C ARG A 57 -11.81 -2.42 13.61
N GLY A 58 -12.28 -2.88 12.44
CA GLY A 58 -13.66 -2.70 11.99
C GLY A 58 -13.87 -1.69 10.84
N PRO A 59 -13.30 -0.47 10.86
CA PRO A 59 -13.54 0.48 9.78
C PRO A 59 -12.83 0.06 8.49
N LEU A 60 -13.42 0.47 7.37
CA LEU A 60 -12.86 0.31 6.03
C LEU A 60 -12.15 1.61 5.64
N CYS A 61 -10.91 1.78 6.11
CA CYS A 61 -10.12 3.00 5.89
C CYS A 61 -9.49 3.01 4.49
N GLY A 62 -9.18 4.18 3.94
CA GLY A 62 -8.45 4.32 2.67
C GLY A 62 -9.35 4.37 1.45
N ASN A 63 -8.87 4.98 0.38
CA ASN A 63 -9.47 4.85 -0.94
C ASN A 63 -9.25 3.45 -1.52
N ALA A 64 -10.27 2.89 -2.17
CA ALA A 64 -10.32 1.48 -2.57
C ALA A 64 -9.10 0.95 -3.35
N ILE A 65 -8.50 1.75 -4.23
CA ILE A 65 -7.36 1.32 -5.07
C ILE A 65 -5.99 1.61 -4.44
N TRP A 66 -5.94 2.30 -3.30
CA TRP A 66 -4.71 2.56 -2.54
C TRP A 66 -4.70 1.83 -1.19
N ARG A 67 -5.86 1.32 -0.77
CA ARG A 67 -6.13 0.68 0.52
C ARG A 67 -5.33 -0.61 0.72
N SER A 68 -4.91 -0.84 1.97
CA SER A 68 -4.24 -2.07 2.41
C SER A 68 -5.16 -3.30 2.46
N PRO A 69 -4.61 -4.53 2.39
CA PRO A 69 -5.43 -5.75 2.39
C PRO A 69 -6.14 -5.96 3.75
N GLU A 70 -5.51 -5.62 4.87
CA GLU A 70 -6.13 -5.73 6.19
C GLU A 70 -7.29 -4.75 6.39
N SER A 71 -7.25 -3.57 5.75
CA SER A 71 -8.38 -2.64 5.75
C SER A 71 -9.56 -3.17 4.94
N TRP A 72 -9.31 -3.72 3.74
CA TRP A 72 -10.34 -4.43 2.95
C TRP A 72 -11.03 -5.53 3.75
N CYS A 73 -10.29 -6.24 4.60
CA CYS A 73 -10.81 -7.30 5.46
C CYS A 73 -11.37 -6.80 6.80
N ARG A 74 -11.44 -5.47 7.00
CA ARG A 74 -11.88 -4.80 8.24
C ARG A 74 -11.15 -5.33 9.49
N SER A 75 -9.91 -5.79 9.30
CA SER A 75 -9.08 -6.35 10.35
C SER A 75 -8.33 -5.26 11.11
N ARG A 76 -7.42 -5.68 11.99
CA ARG A 76 -6.50 -4.84 12.75
C ARG A 76 -5.61 -4.03 11.80
N GLN A 77 -5.66 -2.71 11.94
CA GLN A 77 -4.95 -1.70 11.14
C GLN A 77 -4.10 -0.82 12.07
N ASN A 78 -2.97 -0.34 11.55
CA ASN A 78 -2.07 0.62 12.19
C ASN A 78 -1.26 1.34 11.08
N GLN A 79 -0.20 2.05 11.44
CA GLN A 79 0.68 2.76 10.51
C GLN A 79 1.20 1.87 9.34
N ALA A 80 1.30 0.55 9.53
CA ALA A 80 1.67 -0.36 8.45
C ALA A 80 0.70 -0.27 7.26
N SER A 81 -0.59 0.00 7.50
CA SER A 81 -1.58 0.20 6.45
C SER A 81 -1.26 1.42 5.57
N ASP A 82 -0.80 2.51 6.18
CA ASP A 82 -0.37 3.70 5.42
C ASP A 82 0.93 3.45 4.66
N VAL A 83 1.87 2.66 5.23
CA VAL A 83 3.12 2.29 4.53
C VAL A 83 2.81 1.47 3.28
N PHE A 84 1.84 0.55 3.38
CA PHE A 84 1.35 -0.20 2.23
C PHE A 84 0.80 0.72 1.15
N SER A 85 -0.12 1.62 1.53
CA SER A 85 -0.70 2.59 0.60
C SER A 85 0.36 3.47 -0.05
N PHE A 86 1.37 3.90 0.70
CA PHE A 86 2.50 4.66 0.16
C PHE A 86 3.33 3.84 -0.85
N GLY A 87 3.55 2.55 -0.59
CA GLY A 87 4.18 1.64 -1.56
C GLY A 87 3.42 1.56 -2.89
N ILE A 88 2.08 1.57 -2.85
CA ILE A 88 1.24 1.61 -4.06
C ILE A 88 1.37 2.96 -4.78
N VAL A 89 1.42 4.08 -4.04
CA VAL A 89 1.69 5.41 -4.63
C VAL A 89 3.06 5.44 -5.30
N MET A 90 4.09 4.83 -4.70
CA MET A 90 5.41 4.77 -5.32
C MET A 90 5.40 4.00 -6.64
N VAL A 91 4.64 2.90 -6.74
CA VAL A 91 4.48 2.18 -8.02
C VAL A 91 3.83 3.09 -9.06
N TYR A 92 2.76 3.80 -8.70
CA TYR A 92 2.11 4.72 -9.62
C TYR A 92 3.03 5.85 -10.09
N VAL A 93 3.73 6.52 -9.18
CA VAL A 93 4.55 7.69 -9.52
C VAL A 93 5.83 7.30 -10.26
N MET A 94 6.49 6.22 -9.84
CA MET A 94 7.82 5.86 -10.34
C MET A 94 7.79 4.88 -11.51
N VAL A 95 6.73 4.07 -11.61
CA VAL A 95 6.59 3.00 -12.63
C VAL A 95 5.44 3.32 -13.60
N ASN A 96 4.63 4.35 -13.31
CA ASN A 96 3.44 4.73 -14.09
C ASN A 96 2.40 3.60 -14.19
N GLU A 97 2.30 2.78 -13.14
CA GLU A 97 1.40 1.62 -13.09
C GLU A 97 0.36 1.75 -11.97
N MET A 98 -0.92 1.67 -12.32
CA MET A 98 -2.01 1.63 -11.35
C MET A 98 -2.39 0.17 -11.04
N VAL A 99 -1.54 -0.51 -10.26
CA VAL A 99 -1.62 -1.96 -10.02
C VAL A 99 -2.97 -2.46 -9.50
N PHE A 100 -3.76 -1.61 -8.81
CA PHE A 100 -5.09 -1.97 -8.31
C PHE A 100 -6.26 -1.38 -9.08
N ARG A 101 -6.02 -0.73 -10.23
CA ARG A 101 -7.10 -0.22 -11.08
C ARG A 101 -7.94 -1.39 -11.61
N VAL A 102 -9.22 -1.32 -11.35
CA VAL A 102 -10.27 -2.19 -11.89
C VAL A 102 -11.28 -1.32 -12.64
N SER A 103 -12.21 -1.88 -13.41
CA SER A 103 -13.24 -1.04 -14.06
C SER A 103 -14.15 -0.37 -13.02
N ASP A 104 -14.80 0.73 -13.39
CA ASP A 104 -15.70 1.43 -12.44
C ASP A 104 -16.87 0.53 -12.04
N ASN A 105 -17.39 -0.28 -12.96
CA ASN A 105 -18.41 -1.29 -12.66
C ASN A 105 -17.91 -2.31 -11.62
N GLN A 106 -16.66 -2.76 -11.71
CA GLN A 106 -16.07 -3.65 -10.71
C GLN A 106 -15.86 -2.95 -9.36
N LEU A 107 -15.52 -1.67 -9.37
CA LEU A 107 -15.29 -0.89 -8.16
C LEU A 107 -16.58 -0.57 -7.41
N GLN A 108 -17.69 -0.39 -8.14
CA GLN A 108 -19.02 -0.12 -7.58
C GLN A 108 -19.84 -1.40 -7.28
N ALA A 109 -19.31 -2.58 -7.62
CA ALA A 109 -19.96 -3.84 -7.31
C ALA A 109 -20.00 -4.11 -5.80
N GLU A 110 -21.05 -4.78 -5.34
CA GLU A 110 -21.18 -5.23 -3.93
C GLU A 110 -19.98 -6.10 -3.51
N ASP A 111 -19.45 -6.89 -4.44
CA ASP A 111 -18.28 -7.74 -4.25
C ASP A 111 -16.97 -7.13 -4.76
N SER A 112 -16.88 -5.80 -4.87
CA SER A 112 -15.69 -5.07 -5.33
C SER A 112 -14.37 -5.54 -4.68
N TRP A 113 -14.44 -5.94 -3.41
CA TRP A 113 -13.33 -6.53 -2.66
C TRP A 113 -12.63 -7.66 -3.42
N ARG A 114 -13.37 -8.49 -4.18
CA ARG A 114 -12.80 -9.66 -4.85
C ARG A 114 -11.82 -9.27 -5.94
N TYR A 115 -12.15 -8.22 -6.70
CA TYR A 115 -11.34 -7.77 -7.82
C TYR A 115 -10.05 -7.10 -7.32
N VAL A 116 -10.17 -6.29 -6.26
CA VAL A 116 -9.04 -5.55 -5.70
C VAL A 116 -8.13 -6.47 -4.88
N LEU A 117 -8.68 -7.32 -4.00
CA LEU A 117 -7.88 -8.28 -3.22
C LEU A 117 -7.24 -9.35 -4.10
N ARG A 118 -7.88 -9.75 -5.21
CA ARG A 118 -7.21 -10.63 -6.18
C ARG A 118 -5.94 -9.99 -6.76
N ARG A 119 -5.96 -8.68 -7.04
CA ARG A 119 -4.77 -7.95 -7.49
C ARG A 119 -3.72 -7.84 -6.38
N HIS A 120 -4.11 -7.63 -5.12
CA HIS A 120 -3.18 -7.68 -3.98
C HIS A 120 -2.42 -9.01 -3.94
N ILE A 121 -3.16 -10.12 -4.03
CA ILE A 121 -2.55 -11.45 -4.07
C ILE A 121 -1.68 -11.58 -5.32
N SER A 122 -2.17 -11.21 -6.51
CA SER A 122 -1.42 -11.32 -7.76
C SER A 122 -0.04 -10.65 -7.68
N TYR A 123 0.00 -9.38 -7.28
CA TYR A 123 1.22 -8.57 -7.32
C TYR A 123 2.15 -8.77 -6.12
N PHE A 124 1.61 -8.95 -4.91
CA PHE A 124 2.42 -8.77 -3.70
C PHE A 124 2.42 -9.95 -2.73
N ALA A 125 1.62 -11.00 -2.96
CA ALA A 125 1.71 -12.20 -2.11
C ALA A 125 2.97 -13.02 -2.38
N ASP A 126 3.60 -13.50 -1.34
CA ASP A 126 4.39 -14.72 -1.35
C ASP A 126 3.78 -15.70 -0.35
N GLU A 127 4.29 -16.92 -0.28
CA GLU A 127 3.75 -17.94 0.61
C GLU A 127 3.75 -17.46 2.07
N ASP A 128 4.86 -16.88 2.54
CA ASP A 128 4.97 -16.49 3.93
C ASP A 128 4.15 -15.24 4.24
N SER A 129 4.13 -14.23 3.37
CA SER A 129 3.36 -13.00 3.57
C SER A 129 1.87 -13.25 3.49
N PHE A 130 1.41 -14.15 2.61
CA PHE A 130 0.00 -14.53 2.55
C PHE A 130 -0.42 -15.33 3.78
N ASN A 131 0.38 -16.30 4.22
CA ASN A 131 0.11 -17.06 5.45
C ASN A 131 0.10 -16.16 6.70
N GLY A 132 1.07 -15.24 6.81
CA GLY A 132 1.11 -14.24 7.87
C GLY A 132 -0.11 -13.31 7.85
N PHE A 133 -0.56 -12.90 6.65
CA PHE A 133 -1.78 -12.12 6.49
C PHE A 133 -3.03 -12.89 6.94
N LEU A 134 -3.18 -14.17 6.57
CA LEU A 134 -4.28 -15.02 7.03
C LEU A 134 -4.29 -15.19 8.56
N GLN A 135 -3.13 -15.37 9.18
CA GLN A 135 -2.99 -15.39 10.64
C GLN A 135 -3.39 -14.05 11.26
N HIS A 136 -3.01 -12.94 10.65
CA HIS A 136 -3.34 -11.60 11.13
C HIS A 136 -4.85 -11.32 11.08
N ILE A 137 -5.58 -11.76 10.06
CA ILE A 137 -7.03 -11.54 10.00
C ILE A 137 -7.83 -12.51 10.88
N GLY A 138 -7.30 -13.71 11.15
CA GLY A 138 -7.96 -14.74 11.95
C GLY A 138 -8.99 -15.57 11.16
N LYS A 139 -9.14 -16.85 11.54
CA LYS A 139 -10.05 -17.81 10.87
C LYS A 139 -11.52 -17.44 10.99
N GLU A 140 -11.88 -16.68 12.02
CA GLU A 140 -13.23 -16.18 12.25
C GLU A 140 -13.60 -15.00 11.35
N ASN A 141 -12.63 -14.40 10.66
CA ASN A 141 -12.89 -13.31 9.72
C ASN A 141 -13.54 -13.85 8.44
N ILE A 142 -14.65 -13.21 8.03
CA ILE A 142 -15.41 -13.60 6.83
C ILE A 142 -14.57 -13.62 5.54
N PHE A 143 -13.44 -12.91 5.51
CA PHE A 143 -12.52 -12.87 4.37
C PHE A 143 -11.50 -14.00 4.35
N TYR A 144 -11.34 -14.77 5.44
CA TYR A 144 -10.32 -15.83 5.52
C TYR A 144 -10.48 -16.85 4.38
N GLU A 145 -11.62 -17.54 4.32
CA GLU A 145 -11.89 -18.53 3.26
C GLU A 145 -12.01 -17.91 1.88
N ARG A 146 -12.47 -16.64 1.80
CA ARG A 146 -12.56 -15.90 0.54
C ARG A 146 -11.19 -15.63 -0.07
N LEU A 147 -10.21 -15.27 0.76
CA LEU A 147 -8.83 -15.05 0.33
C LEU A 147 -8.17 -16.35 -0.09
N VAL A 148 -8.38 -17.44 0.66
CA VAL A 148 -7.89 -18.77 0.28
C VAL A 148 -8.45 -19.16 -1.09
N ALA A 149 -9.76 -19.03 -1.30
CA ALA A 149 -10.39 -19.30 -2.59
C ALA A 149 -9.83 -18.41 -3.71
N LEU A 150 -9.60 -17.12 -3.47
CA LEU A 150 -8.97 -16.21 -4.45
C LEU A 150 -7.52 -16.60 -4.78
N ALA A 151 -6.74 -17.03 -3.79
CA ALA A 151 -5.37 -17.50 -4.00
C ALA A 151 -5.35 -18.83 -4.78
N SER A 152 -6.33 -19.70 -4.58
CA SER A 152 -6.46 -20.94 -5.35
C SER A 152 -7.03 -20.75 -6.76
N SER A 153 -7.56 -19.57 -7.10
CA SER A 153 -8.20 -19.32 -8.40
C SER A 153 -7.24 -18.87 -9.51
N PHE A 154 -5.93 -18.83 -9.27
CA PHE A 154 -4.95 -18.59 -10.34
C PHE A 154 -4.68 -19.89 -11.11
N THR A 155 -4.82 -19.85 -12.42
CA THR A 155 -4.71 -21.02 -13.32
C THR A 155 -3.73 -20.71 -14.45
N PRO A 156 -3.22 -21.74 -15.17
CA PRO A 156 -2.53 -21.51 -16.44
C PRO A 156 -3.41 -20.65 -17.38
N GLY A 157 -2.88 -19.52 -17.84
CA GLY A 157 -3.62 -18.51 -18.62
C GLY A 157 -4.18 -17.32 -17.82
N ASN A 158 -4.20 -17.41 -16.48
CA ASN A 158 -4.54 -16.32 -15.57
C ASN A 158 -3.60 -16.35 -14.36
N LEU A 159 -2.30 -16.28 -14.67
CA LEU A 159 -1.24 -16.37 -13.69
C LEU A 159 -1.12 -15.09 -12.86
N ARG A 160 -0.53 -15.26 -11.68
CA ARG A 160 -0.08 -14.13 -10.87
C ARG A 160 0.96 -13.31 -11.64
N GLN A 161 1.06 -12.03 -11.28
CA GLN A 161 2.05 -11.10 -11.82
C GLN A 161 2.90 -10.51 -10.68
N PRO A 162 3.78 -11.30 -10.03
CA PRO A 162 4.49 -10.82 -8.85
C PRO A 162 5.35 -9.59 -9.18
N PHE A 163 5.23 -8.54 -8.38
CA PHE A 163 5.97 -7.28 -8.59
C PHE A 163 7.49 -7.50 -8.51
N GLN A 164 7.93 -8.49 -7.74
CA GLN A 164 9.34 -8.89 -7.60
C GLN A 164 9.96 -9.35 -8.93
N THR A 165 9.16 -9.76 -9.92
CA THR A 165 9.65 -10.19 -11.25
C THR A 165 9.61 -9.08 -12.30
N TRP A 166 9.32 -7.83 -11.92
CA TRP A 166 9.27 -6.70 -12.86
C TRP A 166 10.68 -6.19 -13.12
N ASP A 167 11.38 -6.77 -14.10
CA ASP A 167 12.81 -6.52 -14.35
C ASP A 167 13.14 -5.14 -14.93
N TYR A 168 12.12 -4.41 -15.39
CA TYR A 168 12.25 -3.03 -15.85
C TYR A 168 12.19 -1.99 -14.70
N VAL A 169 11.88 -2.42 -13.47
CA VAL A 169 11.87 -1.56 -12.28
C VAL A 169 13.25 -1.59 -11.62
N ASP A 170 13.76 -0.42 -11.22
CA ASP A 170 15.03 -0.31 -10.49
C ASP A 170 15.09 -1.33 -9.32
N PRO A 171 16.17 -2.12 -9.18
CA PRO A 171 16.24 -3.17 -8.16
C PRO A 171 16.10 -2.67 -6.72
N ASN A 172 16.55 -1.44 -6.42
CA ASN A 172 16.44 -0.87 -5.07
C ASN A 172 15.02 -0.35 -4.80
N LEU A 173 14.37 0.22 -5.82
CA LEU A 173 12.95 0.58 -5.77
C LEU A 173 12.08 -0.66 -5.60
N ARG A 174 12.34 -1.71 -6.39
CA ARG A 174 11.59 -2.96 -6.38
C ARG A 174 11.67 -3.64 -5.01
N ASP A 175 12.86 -3.68 -4.41
CA ASP A 175 13.08 -4.20 -3.06
C ASP A 175 12.37 -3.34 -1.99
N LEU A 176 12.46 -2.01 -2.07
CA LEU A 176 11.77 -1.11 -1.14
C LEU A 176 10.25 -1.27 -1.19
N VAL A 177 9.67 -1.21 -2.39
CA VAL A 177 8.23 -1.36 -2.60
C VAL A 177 7.79 -2.74 -2.12
N GLY A 178 8.51 -3.82 -2.45
CA GLY A 178 8.18 -5.17 -1.97
C GLY A 178 8.14 -5.27 -0.44
N LYS A 179 9.05 -4.57 0.26
CA LYS A 179 9.04 -4.48 1.72
C LYS A 179 7.89 -3.64 2.28
N MET A 180 7.49 -2.58 1.57
CA MET A 180 6.32 -1.75 1.92
C MET A 180 4.99 -2.44 1.64
N THR A 181 4.91 -3.29 0.62
CA THR A 181 3.67 -3.94 0.18
C THR A 181 3.55 -5.39 0.63
N ASN A 182 4.37 -5.82 1.60
CA ASN A 182 4.21 -7.13 2.24
C ASN A 182 2.78 -7.30 2.77
N LEU A 183 2.10 -8.38 2.39
CA LEU A 183 0.70 -8.61 2.77
C LEU A 183 0.54 -8.83 4.28
N ASP A 184 1.54 -9.39 4.96
CA ASP A 184 1.56 -9.48 6.41
C ASP A 184 1.94 -8.11 6.99
N PRO A 185 0.99 -7.40 7.63
CA PRO A 185 1.27 -6.07 8.18
C PRO A 185 2.30 -6.10 9.31
N THR A 186 2.54 -7.26 9.95
CA THR A 186 3.52 -7.40 11.03
C THR A 186 4.96 -7.52 10.53
N ARG A 187 5.13 -7.92 9.26
CA ARG A 187 6.43 -8.07 8.58
C ARG A 187 6.75 -6.93 7.62
N ARG A 188 5.81 -6.01 7.44
CA ARG A 188 5.94 -4.83 6.60
C ARG A 188 7.00 -3.89 7.18
N ILE A 189 7.83 -3.31 6.32
CA ILE A 189 8.83 -2.33 6.77
C ILE A 189 8.13 -1.14 7.42
N THR A 190 8.75 -0.57 8.45
CA THR A 190 8.25 0.66 9.07
C THR A 190 8.60 1.87 8.21
N ALA A 191 7.88 2.99 8.39
CA ALA A 191 8.22 4.23 7.68
C ALA A 191 9.68 4.67 7.94
N ARG A 192 10.17 4.48 9.18
CA ARG A 192 11.56 4.73 9.54
C ARG A 192 12.55 3.80 8.82
N GLY A 193 12.25 2.50 8.78
CA GLY A 193 13.07 1.55 8.06
C GLY A 193 13.10 1.85 6.56
N ALA A 194 11.96 2.27 6.00
CA ALA A 194 11.87 2.67 4.60
C ALA A 194 12.74 3.89 4.28
N LEU A 195 12.76 4.92 5.13
CA LEU A 195 13.65 6.08 4.93
C LEU A 195 15.14 5.73 4.94
N GLN A 196 15.52 4.72 5.71
CA GLN A 196 16.90 4.24 5.78
C GLN A 196 17.26 3.29 4.64
N HIS A 197 16.32 3.01 3.74
CA HIS A 197 16.54 2.10 2.62
C HIS A 197 17.50 2.70 1.60
N ARG A 198 18.36 1.85 1.03
CA ARG A 198 19.38 2.22 0.03
C ARG A 198 18.84 2.97 -1.20
N TRP A 199 17.56 2.81 -1.51
CA TRP A 199 16.92 3.55 -2.60
C TRP A 199 16.91 5.06 -2.33
N PHE A 200 16.72 5.50 -1.08
CA PHE A 200 16.76 6.92 -0.72
C PHE A 200 18.19 7.46 -0.62
N SER A 201 19.19 6.62 -0.29
CA SER A 201 20.59 7.05 -0.22
C SER A 201 21.27 7.19 -1.59
N GLN A 202 20.61 6.77 -2.68
CA GLN A 202 21.10 6.97 -4.06
C GLN A 202 20.55 8.24 -4.71
N ALA A 203 19.53 8.86 -4.10
CA ALA A 203 18.85 10.05 -4.58
C ALA A 203 19.35 11.35 -3.93
N SER A 204 20.44 11.27 -3.16
CA SER A 204 21.08 12.38 -2.43
C SER A 204 22.39 12.81 -3.06
#